data_AF-A0A9E0UCP0-F1
#
_entry.id   AF-A0A9E0UCP0-F1
#
_cell.length_a   1.000
_cell.length_b   1.000
_cell.length_c   1.000
_cell.angle_alpha   90.00
_cell.angle_beta   90.00
_cell.angle_gamma   90.00
#
_symmetry.space_group_name_H-M   'P 1'
#
loop_
_entity.id
_entity.type
_entity.pdbx_description
1 polymer ?
#
loop_
_entity_poly.entity_id
_entity_poly.type
_entity_poly.pdbx_seq_one_letter_code
_entity_poly.pdbx_strand_id
1 'polypeptide(L)'
;MKTSAFRSFLMVCLLALSSLAFADDAEIAGKFKGEWTGEWSIGNFGGKFVLVVKEVQGANLKGEGQWFGTATGDTKSPLKTAVVKDGELSAEQEDGSTFKLKMDGDKLKGTWQVGTYNGPLMANRNK
;
A
#
# COMPACT_ATOMS: atom_id res chain seq x y z
N MET A 1 -3.74 -35.39 37.65
CA MET A 1 -3.66 -35.66 36.20
C MET A 1 -3.87 -34.36 35.43
N LYS A 2 -2.81 -33.91 34.74
CA LYS A 2 -2.78 -33.17 33.45
C LYS A 2 -3.69 -31.93 33.26
N THR A 3 -3.25 -30.78 33.76
CA THR A 3 -3.66 -29.42 33.32
C THR A 3 -2.59 -28.75 32.46
N SER A 4 -1.94 -29.51 31.57
CA SER A 4 -0.83 -29.00 30.73
C SER A 4 -1.15 -28.93 29.23
N ALA A 5 -2.28 -29.48 28.77
CA ALA A 5 -2.56 -29.61 27.33
C ALA A 5 -3.22 -28.38 26.70
N PHE A 6 -3.95 -27.57 27.48
CA PHE A 6 -4.78 -26.48 26.93
C PHE A 6 -3.98 -25.22 26.58
N ARG A 7 -2.86 -24.96 27.27
CA ARG A 7 -1.99 -23.80 26.98
C ARG A 7 -1.13 -24.00 25.72
N SER A 8 -0.75 -25.24 25.40
CA SER A 8 0.01 -25.54 24.18
C SER A 8 -0.81 -25.41 22.89
N PHE A 9 -2.12 -25.68 22.94
CA PHE A 9 -2.98 -25.59 21.75
C PHE A 9 -3.25 -24.14 21.32
N LEU A 10 -3.44 -23.22 22.27
CA LEU A 10 -3.65 -21.79 21.98
C LEU A 10 -2.42 -21.15 21.34
N MET A 11 -1.22 -21.53 21.79
CA MET A 11 0.05 -20.98 21.28
C MET A 11 0.36 -21.49 19.86
N VAL A 12 -0.04 -22.72 19.51
CA VAL A 12 0.08 -23.27 18.16
C VAL A 12 -0.89 -22.59 17.17
N CYS A 13 -2.12 -22.28 17.60
CA CYS A 13 -3.05 -21.51 16.76
C CYS A 13 -2.54 -20.09 16.48
N LEU A 14 -2.01 -19.37 17.49
CA LEU A 14 -1.48 -18.01 17.31
C LEU A 14 -0.31 -17.94 16.32
N LEU A 15 0.58 -18.94 16.34
CA LEU A 15 1.67 -19.06 15.37
C LEU A 15 1.17 -19.37 13.95
N ALA A 16 0.16 -20.25 13.82
CA ALA A 16 -0.44 -20.57 12.52
C ALA A 16 -1.22 -19.38 11.91
N LEU A 17 -1.92 -18.59 12.73
CA LEU A 17 -2.61 -17.38 12.28
C LEU A 17 -1.64 -16.32 11.76
N SER A 18 -0.46 -16.22 12.37
CA SER A 18 0.56 -15.26 11.94
C SER A 18 1.08 -15.62 10.54
N SER A 19 1.36 -16.91 10.29
CA SER A 19 1.77 -17.38 8.95
C SER A 19 0.68 -17.23 7.87
N LEU A 20 -0.60 -17.33 8.25
CA LEU A 20 -1.72 -17.11 7.33
C LEU A 20 -1.83 -15.63 6.91
N ALA A 21 -1.64 -14.70 7.85
CA ALA A 21 -1.64 -13.28 7.54
C ALA A 21 -0.49 -12.90 6.56
N PHE A 22 0.71 -13.47 6.75
CA PHE A 22 1.83 -13.24 5.82
C PHE A 22 1.60 -13.82 4.42
N ALA A 23 0.95 -14.98 4.32
CA ALA A 23 0.61 -15.57 3.03
C ALA A 23 -0.43 -14.72 2.28
N ASP A 24 -1.43 -14.20 3.01
CA ASP A 24 -2.47 -13.33 2.46
C ASP A 24 -1.88 -11.98 1.98
N ASP A 25 -1.03 -11.35 2.79
CA ASP A 25 -0.37 -10.09 2.41
C ASP A 25 0.52 -10.22 1.17
N ALA A 26 1.23 -11.34 1.01
CA ALA A 26 2.05 -11.60 -0.18
C ALA A 26 1.19 -11.82 -1.43
N GLU A 27 0.05 -12.51 -1.31
CA GLU A 27 -0.91 -12.67 -2.41
C GLU A 27 -1.51 -11.30 -2.80
N ILE A 28 -1.92 -10.52 -1.81
CA ILE A 28 -2.47 -9.17 -2.02
C ILE A 28 -1.42 -8.26 -2.67
N ALA A 29 -0.16 -8.29 -2.21
CA ALA A 29 0.94 -7.53 -2.81
C ALA A 29 1.11 -7.87 -4.31
N GLY A 30 0.96 -9.14 -4.69
CA GLY A 30 0.97 -9.56 -6.09
C GLY A 30 -0.08 -8.84 -6.94
N LYS A 31 -1.25 -8.55 -6.35
CA LYS A 31 -2.34 -7.81 -7.02
C LYS A 31 -2.01 -6.34 -7.24
N PHE A 32 -1.06 -5.75 -6.52
CA PHE A 32 -0.65 -4.36 -6.77
C PHE A 32 0.25 -4.19 -8.02
N LYS A 33 0.84 -5.26 -8.56
CA LYS A 33 1.76 -5.16 -9.70
C LYS A 33 1.11 -4.53 -10.93
N GLY A 34 1.83 -3.64 -11.60
CA GLY A 34 1.38 -2.92 -12.79
C GLY A 34 1.25 -1.41 -12.56
N GLU A 35 0.59 -0.75 -13.49
CA GLU A 35 0.37 0.70 -13.47
C GLU A 35 -1.06 1.04 -13.02
N TRP A 36 -1.15 2.06 -12.18
CA TRP A 36 -2.40 2.59 -11.63
C TRP A 36 -2.43 4.09 -11.84
N THR A 37 -3.54 4.60 -12.34
CA THR A 37 -3.74 6.04 -12.56
C THR A 37 -5.00 6.50 -11.83
N GLY A 38 -4.91 7.62 -11.14
CA GLY A 38 -6.10 8.32 -10.66
C GLY A 38 -5.78 9.70 -10.15
N GLU A 39 -6.36 10.06 -9.01
CA GLU A 39 -6.51 11.45 -8.60
C GLU A 39 -6.22 11.63 -7.12
N TRP A 40 -5.57 12.75 -6.81
CA TRP A 40 -5.36 13.25 -5.46
C TRP A 40 -6.13 14.57 -5.30
N SER A 41 -6.56 14.88 -4.08
CA SER A 41 -7.18 16.17 -3.78
C SER A 41 -6.83 16.66 -2.37
N ILE A 42 -6.88 17.98 -2.18
CA ILE A 42 -6.81 18.69 -0.90
C ILE A 42 -7.60 20.00 -0.99
N GLY A 43 -8.70 20.09 -0.25
CA GLY A 43 -9.62 21.23 -0.36
C GLY A 43 -10.10 21.42 -1.80
N ASN A 44 -9.83 22.58 -2.38
CA ASN A 44 -10.19 22.91 -3.77
C ASN A 44 -9.10 22.57 -4.80
N PHE A 45 -7.99 21.97 -4.37
CA PHE A 45 -6.90 21.56 -5.24
C PHE A 45 -6.94 20.06 -5.49
N GLY A 46 -6.43 19.65 -6.64
CA GLY A 46 -6.26 18.26 -6.97
C GLY A 46 -5.50 18.09 -8.27
N GLY A 47 -5.15 16.85 -8.57
CA GLY A 47 -4.39 16.51 -9.75
C GLY A 47 -4.33 15.02 -9.97
N LYS A 48 -3.60 14.62 -11.01
CA LYS A 48 -3.42 13.21 -11.37
C LYS A 48 -2.33 12.58 -10.50
N PHE A 49 -2.50 11.31 -10.17
CA PHE A 49 -1.51 10.45 -9.55
C PHE A 49 -1.30 9.20 -10.41
N VAL A 50 -0.05 8.77 -10.57
CA VAL A 50 0.30 7.52 -11.24
C VAL A 50 1.21 6.71 -10.32
N LEU A 51 0.85 5.47 -10.04
CA LEU A 51 1.67 4.50 -9.32
C LEU A 51 2.07 3.37 -10.27
N VAL A 52 3.37 3.13 -10.41
CA VAL A 52 3.91 2.01 -11.18
C VAL A 52 4.61 1.05 -10.22
N VAL A 53 4.01 -0.12 -10.01
CA VAL A 53 4.60 -1.23 -9.25
C VAL A 53 5.32 -2.17 -10.21
N LYS A 54 6.65 -2.16 -10.17
CA LYS A 54 7.54 -2.90 -11.09
C LYS A 54 7.85 -4.30 -10.57
N GLU A 55 8.15 -4.43 -9.27
CA GLU A 55 8.51 -5.70 -8.64
C GLU A 55 7.69 -5.93 -7.36
N VAL A 56 7.44 -7.20 -7.07
CA VAL A 56 6.82 -7.68 -5.83
C VAL A 56 7.67 -8.83 -5.30
N GLN A 57 8.09 -8.74 -4.04
CA GLN A 57 8.92 -9.72 -3.34
C GLN A 57 8.30 -10.03 -1.98
N GLY A 58 7.48 -11.09 -1.94
CA GLY A 58 6.59 -11.35 -0.80
C GLY A 58 5.62 -10.18 -0.64
N ALA A 59 5.57 -9.60 0.56
CA ALA A 59 4.76 -8.42 0.86
C ALA A 59 5.43 -7.08 0.49
N ASN A 60 6.68 -7.08 0.02
CA ASN A 60 7.41 -5.86 -0.33
C ASN A 60 7.27 -5.53 -1.82
N LEU A 61 7.19 -4.24 -2.13
CA LEU A 61 6.99 -3.74 -3.49
C LEU A 61 8.14 -2.81 -3.87
N LYS A 62 8.45 -2.76 -5.16
CA LYS A 62 9.30 -1.70 -5.74
C LYS A 62 8.58 -1.05 -6.90
N GLY A 63 8.81 0.24 -7.05
CA GLY A 63 8.09 1.03 -8.03
C GLY A 63 8.45 2.49 -7.96
N GLU A 64 7.55 3.30 -8.50
CA GLU A 64 7.63 4.76 -8.48
C GLU A 64 6.23 5.36 -8.46
N GLY A 65 6.10 6.54 -7.87
CA GLY A 65 4.91 7.36 -7.91
C GLY A 65 5.18 8.65 -8.67
N GLN A 66 4.17 9.15 -9.37
CA GLN A 66 4.21 10.44 -10.04
C GLN A 66 2.97 11.27 -9.69
N TRP A 67 3.20 12.49 -9.24
CA TRP A 67 2.18 13.47 -8.88
C TRP A 67 2.16 14.58 -9.92
N PHE A 68 0.97 14.90 -10.41
CA PHE A 68 0.77 15.96 -11.39
C PHE A 68 -0.01 17.11 -10.78
N GLY A 69 0.28 18.33 -11.23
CA GLY A 69 -0.46 19.53 -10.80
C GLY A 69 -0.19 19.95 -9.35
N THR A 70 0.96 19.55 -8.79
CA THR A 70 1.36 20.00 -7.45
C THR A 70 1.85 21.46 -7.48
N ALA A 71 1.94 22.12 -6.33
CA ALA A 71 2.43 23.49 -6.22
C ALA A 71 3.87 23.67 -6.70
N THR A 72 4.68 22.61 -6.69
CA THR A 72 6.08 22.60 -7.13
C THR A 72 6.25 22.06 -8.56
N GLY A 73 5.16 21.87 -9.29
CA GLY A 73 5.16 21.19 -10.60
C GLY A 73 5.00 19.68 -10.48
N ASP A 74 5.14 18.98 -11.60
CA ASP A 74 4.99 17.52 -11.61
C ASP A 74 6.21 16.85 -10.94
N THR A 75 5.99 15.94 -10.00
CA THR A 75 7.06 15.24 -9.28
C THR A 75 6.99 13.74 -9.56
N LYS A 76 8.15 13.12 -9.75
CA LYS A 76 8.28 11.67 -9.93
C LYS A 76 9.40 11.16 -9.04
N SER A 77 9.09 10.18 -8.20
CA SER A 77 10.07 9.63 -7.24
C SER A 77 9.91 8.12 -7.06
N PRO A 78 11.01 7.38 -6.90
CA PRO A 78 10.98 5.98 -6.52
C PRO A 78 10.27 5.74 -5.19
N LEU A 79 9.72 4.54 -5.01
CA LEU A 79 9.29 4.07 -3.69
C LEU A 79 10.54 3.71 -2.87
N LYS A 80 10.80 4.49 -1.81
CA LYS A 80 11.86 4.23 -0.84
C LYS A 80 11.49 3.04 0.05
N THR A 81 10.23 3.00 0.51
CA THR A 81 9.65 1.84 1.18
C THR A 81 8.25 1.58 0.62
N ALA A 82 7.87 0.31 0.48
CA ALA A 82 6.52 -0.08 0.08
C ALA A 82 6.25 -1.51 0.54
N VAL A 83 5.27 -1.67 1.43
CA VAL A 83 4.93 -2.96 2.03
C VAL A 83 3.43 -3.09 2.16
N VAL A 84 2.91 -4.26 1.82
CA VAL A 84 1.53 -4.66 2.15
C VAL A 84 1.53 -5.30 3.52
N LYS A 85 0.64 -4.82 4.38
CA LYS A 85 0.40 -5.40 5.68
C LYS A 85 -1.08 -5.28 6.02
N ASP A 86 -1.67 -6.36 6.52
CA ASP A 86 -3.09 -6.42 6.86
C ASP A 86 -3.97 -5.99 5.66
N GLY A 87 -3.57 -6.37 4.45
CA GLY A 87 -4.23 -6.03 3.18
C GLY A 87 -4.14 -4.57 2.73
N GLU A 88 -3.33 -3.74 3.40
CA GLU A 88 -3.08 -2.34 3.04
C GLU A 88 -1.65 -2.13 2.58
N LEU A 89 -1.46 -1.50 1.42
CA LEU A 89 -0.17 -1.00 0.97
C LEU A 89 0.15 0.28 1.76
N SER A 90 1.25 0.29 2.51
CA SER A 90 1.88 1.51 3.03
C SER A 90 3.16 1.79 2.24
N ALA A 91 3.29 2.98 1.66
CA ALA A 91 4.46 3.37 0.88
C ALA A 91 4.97 4.77 1.23
N GLU A 92 6.28 4.94 1.10
CA GLU A 92 7.04 6.19 1.22
C GLU A 92 7.88 6.38 -0.04
N GLN A 93 7.86 7.57 -0.61
CA GLN A 93 8.70 7.99 -1.72
C GLN A 93 9.93 8.76 -1.23
N GLU A 94 10.97 8.81 -2.06
CA GLU A 94 12.21 9.55 -1.74
C GLU A 94 12.01 11.06 -1.53
N ASP A 95 10.95 11.63 -2.10
CA ASP A 95 10.57 13.04 -1.91
C ASP A 95 9.83 13.30 -0.58
N GLY A 96 9.62 12.26 0.23
CA GLY A 96 8.91 12.34 1.51
C GLY A 96 7.40 12.18 1.40
N SER A 97 6.85 11.96 0.20
CA SER A 97 5.44 11.64 0.02
C SER A 97 5.14 10.24 0.56
N THR A 98 4.04 10.11 1.29
CA THR A 98 3.57 8.82 1.80
C THR A 98 2.14 8.57 1.36
N PHE A 99 1.79 7.30 1.15
CA PHE A 99 0.41 6.94 0.86
C PHE A 99 0.07 5.55 1.38
N LYS A 100 -1.22 5.39 1.71
CA LYS A 100 -1.83 4.16 2.16
C LYS A 100 -2.95 3.80 1.21
N LEU A 101 -2.93 2.60 0.65
CA LEU A 101 -3.86 2.17 -0.39
C LEU A 101 -4.37 0.76 -0.12
N LYS A 102 -5.67 0.55 -0.29
CA LYS A 102 -6.33 -0.75 -0.28
C LYS A 102 -6.93 -1.05 -1.64
N MET A 103 -6.96 -2.35 -1.98
CA MET A 103 -7.68 -2.85 -3.13
C MET A 103 -9.19 -2.74 -2.88
N ASP A 104 -9.92 -2.22 -3.86
CA ASP A 104 -11.37 -2.17 -3.93
C ASP A 104 -11.81 -2.62 -5.34
N GLY A 105 -11.80 -3.94 -5.56
CA GLY A 105 -11.93 -4.54 -6.89
C GLY A 105 -10.75 -4.13 -7.79
N ASP A 106 -11.06 -3.54 -8.95
CA ASP A 106 -10.07 -3.02 -9.92
C ASP A 106 -9.59 -1.59 -9.60
N LYS A 107 -9.83 -1.13 -8.37
CA LYS A 107 -9.46 0.22 -7.91
C LYS A 107 -8.57 0.15 -6.68
N LEU A 108 -7.79 1.21 -6.49
CA LEU A 108 -7.12 1.53 -5.25
C LEU A 108 -7.84 2.70 -4.58
N LYS A 109 -8.00 2.62 -3.27
CA LYS A 109 -8.53 3.71 -2.45
C LYS A 109 -7.69 3.87 -1.19
N GLY A 110 -7.53 5.11 -0.76
CA GLY A 110 -6.96 5.41 0.54
C GLY A 110 -6.57 6.87 0.65
N THR A 111 -5.38 7.12 1.20
CA THR A 111 -4.94 8.47 1.56
C THR A 111 -3.49 8.71 1.17
N TRP A 112 -3.15 9.97 0.96
CA TRP A 112 -1.79 10.44 0.79
C TRP A 112 -1.44 11.49 1.85
N GLN A 113 -0.15 11.68 2.11
CA GLN A 113 0.38 12.70 3.00
C GLN A 113 1.75 13.20 2.53
N VAL A 114 1.94 14.53 2.57
CA VAL A 114 3.22 15.22 2.36
C VAL A 114 3.34 16.32 3.42
N GLY A 115 4.29 16.18 4.35
CA GLY A 115 4.40 17.09 5.49
C GLY A 115 3.11 17.14 6.32
N THR A 116 2.50 18.31 6.43
CA THR A 116 1.22 18.53 7.12
C THR A 116 -0.01 18.35 6.22
N TYR A 117 0.19 18.23 4.91
CA TYR A 117 -0.88 18.08 3.92
C TYR A 117 -1.25 16.62 3.75
N ASN A 118 -2.54 16.33 3.65
CA ASN A 118 -3.06 14.99 3.39
C ASN A 118 -4.41 15.08 2.68
N GLY A 119 -4.80 13.98 2.05
CA GLY A 119 -6.09 13.90 1.39
C GLY A 119 -6.40 12.51 0.85
N PRO A 120 -7.59 12.34 0.25
CA PRO A 120 -7.97 11.09 -0.36
C PRO A 120 -7.14 10.84 -1.63
N LEU A 121 -6.88 9.56 -1.89
CA LEU A 121 -6.21 9.06 -3.08
C LEU A 121 -7.04 7.92 -3.67
N MET A 122 -7.33 8.01 -4.96
CA MET A 122 -8.01 6.96 -5.71
C MET A 122 -7.25 6.67 -6.98
N ALA A 123 -7.14 5.41 -7.38
CA ALA A 123 -6.55 5.03 -8.66
C ALA A 123 -7.27 3.82 -9.28
N ASN A 124 -7.24 3.74 -10.61
CA ASN A 124 -7.74 2.61 -11.37
C ASN A 124 -6.57 1.93 -12.06
N ARG A 125 -6.65 0.62 -12.25
CA ARG A 125 -5.64 -0.11 -13.02
C ARG A 125 -5.61 0.42 -14.45
N ASN A 126 -4.43 0.77 -14.95
CA ASN A 126 -4.24 1.05 -16.36
C ASN A 126 -4.30 -0.29 -17.12
N LYS A 127 -5.18 -0.39 -18.12
CA LYS A 127 -5.43 -1.64 -18.88
C LYS A 127 -4.45 -1.79 -20.02
#